data_AF-A0A7W6KGM1-F1
#
_entry.id   AF-A0A7W6KGM1-F1
#
_cell.length_a   1.000
_cell.length_b   1.000
_cell.length_c   1.000
_cell.angle_alpha   90.00
_cell.angle_beta   90.00
_cell.angle_gamma   90.00
#
_symmetry.space_group_name_H-M   'P 1'
#
loop_
_entity.id
_entity.type
_entity.pdbx_description
1 polymer ?
#
loop_
_entity_poly.entity_id
_entity_poly.type
_entity_poly.pdbx_seq_one_letter_code
_entity_poly.pdbx_strand_id
1 'polypeptide(L)'
;MKKSINPAGVRKPFGNYSHGLYVPPGAGLLVTSGQLGIGPDEVIPRSVSAQAELCFSAIGKILAEADMGFEDVIRITGYVTTREDFPAYMDVRDRFIADPMPVSTLLIVSGFTRAEFLVEVEVTAAKLP
;
A
#
# COMPACT_ATOMS: atom_id res chain seq x y z
N MET A 1 -10.06 20.22 -6.89
CA MET A 1 -9.68 20.20 -5.46
C MET A 1 -9.20 18.80 -5.12
N LYS A 2 -8.26 18.63 -4.18
CA LYS A 2 -7.83 17.31 -3.71
C LYS A 2 -8.99 16.56 -3.03
N LYS A 3 -9.08 15.23 -3.22
CA LYS A 3 -10.08 14.33 -2.61
C LYS A 3 -9.38 13.35 -1.67
N SER A 4 -9.83 13.25 -0.42
CA SER A 4 -9.40 12.18 0.49
C SER A 4 -10.02 10.85 0.08
N ILE A 5 -9.23 9.78 0.11
CA ILE A 5 -9.63 8.42 -0.25
C ILE A 5 -9.55 7.55 1.01
N ASN A 6 -10.70 7.03 1.45
CA ASN A 6 -10.82 6.13 2.60
C ASN A 6 -11.87 5.05 2.29
N PRO A 7 -11.49 4.00 1.53
CA PRO A 7 -12.44 3.02 1.01
C PRO A 7 -13.12 2.22 2.12
N ALA A 8 -14.37 1.81 1.85
CA ALA A 8 -15.03 0.82 2.70
C ALA A 8 -14.25 -0.50 2.69
N GLY A 9 -14.13 -1.16 3.85
CA GLY A 9 -13.41 -2.43 3.97
C GLY A 9 -11.89 -2.31 4.09
N VAL A 10 -11.35 -1.10 4.31
CA VAL A 10 -10.01 -0.87 4.86
C VAL A 10 -10.17 -0.39 6.31
N ARG A 11 -9.36 -0.92 7.23
CA ARG A 11 -9.37 -0.52 8.64
C ARG A 11 -9.11 0.99 8.75
N LYS A 12 -9.78 1.69 9.67
CA LYS A 12 -9.65 3.16 9.79
C LYS A 12 -8.19 3.58 10.07
N PRO A 13 -7.71 4.73 9.58
CA PRO A 13 -6.37 5.23 9.92
C PRO A 13 -6.09 5.23 11.44
N PHE A 14 -4.83 5.03 11.83
CA PHE A 14 -4.41 5.05 13.25
C PHE A 14 -4.47 6.46 13.87
N GLY A 15 -4.56 7.50 13.04
CA GLY A 15 -4.59 8.90 13.48
C GLY A 15 -5.24 9.80 12.43
N ASN A 16 -4.93 11.09 12.49
CA ASN A 16 -5.55 12.12 11.64
C ASN A 16 -4.89 12.22 10.25
N TYR A 17 -4.98 11.15 9.46
CA TYR A 17 -4.53 11.10 8.07
C TYR A 17 -5.54 10.32 7.20
N SER A 18 -5.42 10.41 5.88
CA SER A 18 -6.24 9.62 4.93
C SER A 18 -5.42 8.48 4.35
N HIS A 19 -6.07 7.38 3.98
CA HIS A 19 -5.41 6.26 3.31
C HIS A 19 -4.81 6.66 1.97
N GLY A 20 -5.52 7.50 1.21
CA GLY A 20 -4.99 8.13 0.01
C GLY A 20 -5.44 9.58 -0.13
N LEU A 21 -4.71 10.32 -0.97
CA LEU A 21 -5.07 11.67 -1.37
C LEU A 21 -4.97 11.75 -2.90
N TYR A 22 -6.12 11.94 -3.54
CA TYR A 22 -6.22 12.06 -4.99
C TYR A 22 -6.21 13.53 -5.43
N VAL A 23 -5.44 13.83 -6.47
CA VAL A 23 -5.37 15.13 -7.14
C VAL A 23 -5.92 14.97 -8.57
N PRO A 24 -6.93 15.76 -8.99
CA PRO A 24 -7.68 15.54 -10.23
C PRO A 24 -6.87 15.79 -11.53
N PRO A 25 -7.43 15.43 -12.71
CA PRO A 25 -6.77 15.55 -14.01
C PRO A 25 -6.24 16.96 -14.29
N GLY A 26 -5.05 17.03 -14.89
CA GLY A 26 -4.13 18.17 -14.85
C GLY A 26 -2.97 17.94 -13.87
N ALA A 27 -3.17 17.08 -12.87
CA ALA A 27 -2.16 16.53 -11.99
C ALA A 27 -2.57 15.13 -11.47
N GLY A 28 -3.25 14.30 -12.29
CA GLY A 28 -3.89 13.01 -11.97
C GLY A 28 -3.03 12.03 -11.17
N LEU A 29 -2.87 12.29 -9.88
CA LEU A 29 -1.88 11.73 -8.97
C LEU A 29 -2.60 11.26 -7.72
N LEU A 30 -2.36 10.03 -7.33
CA LEU A 30 -2.76 9.44 -6.07
C LEU A 30 -1.52 9.08 -5.28
N VAL A 31 -1.44 9.57 -4.05
CA VAL A 31 -0.44 9.13 -3.08
C VAL A 31 -1.15 8.42 -1.93
N THR A 32 -0.63 7.28 -1.49
CA THR A 32 -1.15 6.56 -0.33
C THR A 32 -0.30 6.83 0.90
N SER A 33 -0.92 6.75 2.07
CA SER A 33 -0.16 6.47 3.29
C SER A 33 0.30 5.01 3.27
N GLY A 34 1.26 4.67 4.13
CA GLY A 34 1.68 3.29 4.33
C GLY A 34 0.51 2.43 4.81
N GLN A 35 0.33 1.29 4.14
CA GLN A 35 -0.63 0.26 4.49
C GLN A 35 0.10 -0.82 5.27
N LEU A 36 -0.44 -1.13 6.45
CA LEU A 36 0.06 -2.16 7.35
C LEU A 36 -0.79 -3.43 7.22
N GLY A 37 -0.21 -4.58 7.57
CA GLY A 37 -0.87 -5.88 7.49
C GLY A 37 -1.95 -6.12 8.55
N ILE A 38 -3.00 -5.31 8.57
CA ILE A 38 -4.13 -5.39 9.49
C ILE A 38 -5.48 -5.34 8.77
N GLY A 39 -6.36 -6.29 9.11
CA GLY A 39 -7.72 -6.34 8.57
C GLY A 39 -8.69 -5.38 9.27
N PRO A 40 -9.90 -5.17 8.71
CA PRO A 40 -11.00 -4.45 9.38
C PRO A 40 -11.45 -5.08 10.70
N ASP A 41 -11.13 -6.36 10.92
CA ASP A 41 -11.35 -7.13 12.14
C ASP A 41 -10.23 -6.93 13.19
N GLU A 42 -9.29 -6.01 12.93
CA GLU A 42 -8.12 -5.71 13.76
C GLU A 42 -7.15 -6.90 13.92
N VAL A 43 -7.26 -7.93 13.07
CA VAL A 43 -6.35 -9.08 13.08
C VAL A 43 -5.08 -8.77 12.30
N ILE A 44 -3.93 -9.04 12.93
CA ILE A 44 -2.59 -8.94 12.34
C ILE A 44 -2.07 -10.37 12.13
N PRO A 45 -1.93 -10.85 10.88
CA PRO A 45 -1.34 -12.16 10.59
C PRO A 45 0.12 -12.25 11.07
N ARG A 46 0.60 -13.46 11.33
CA ARG A 46 1.97 -13.68 11.82
C ARG A 46 3.04 -13.71 10.73
N SER A 47 2.67 -13.98 9.48
CA SER A 47 3.62 -14.08 8.37
C SER A 47 3.69 -12.79 7.57
N VAL A 48 4.89 -12.49 7.06
CA VAL A 48 5.13 -11.37 6.13
C VAL A 48 4.24 -11.48 4.90
N SER A 49 4.11 -12.67 4.30
CA SER A 49 3.28 -12.85 3.11
C SER A 49 1.82 -12.48 3.36
N ALA A 50 1.23 -12.95 4.46
CA ALA A 50 -0.16 -12.66 4.79
C ALA A 50 -0.36 -11.17 5.14
N GLN A 51 0.61 -10.55 5.82
CA GLN A 51 0.56 -9.11 6.05
C GLN A 51 0.70 -8.31 4.75
N ALA A 52 1.61 -8.69 3.85
CA ALA A 52 1.79 -8.05 2.56
C ALA A 52 0.55 -8.18 1.67
N GLU A 53 -0.12 -9.33 1.67
CA GLU A 53 -1.39 -9.53 0.97
C GLU A 53 -2.47 -8.56 1.46
N LEU A 54 -2.53 -8.30 2.77
CA LEU A 54 -3.41 -7.28 3.34
C LEU A 54 -3.02 -5.86 2.90
N CYS A 55 -1.71 -5.53 2.88
CA CYS A 55 -1.22 -4.24 2.41
C CYS A 55 -1.66 -3.98 0.95
N PHE A 56 -1.39 -4.93 0.04
CA PHE A 56 -1.74 -4.79 -1.38
C PHE A 56 -3.26 -4.86 -1.60
N SER A 57 -4.01 -5.65 -0.82
CA SER A 57 -5.48 -5.64 -0.86
C SER A 57 -6.04 -4.27 -0.47
N ALA A 58 -5.49 -3.62 0.56
CA ALA A 58 -5.87 -2.27 0.95
C ALA A 58 -5.52 -1.24 -0.14
N ILE A 59 -4.31 -1.32 -0.71
CA ILE A 59 -3.88 -0.47 -1.83
C ILE A 59 -4.84 -0.61 -3.02
N GLY A 60 -5.22 -1.84 -3.40
CA GLY A 60 -6.18 -2.07 -4.48
C GLY A 60 -7.53 -1.40 -4.25
N LYS A 61 -8.04 -1.42 -3.01
CA LYS A 61 -9.28 -0.70 -2.65
C LYS A 61 -9.11 0.82 -2.72
N ILE A 62 -7.94 1.34 -2.33
CA ILE A 62 -7.62 2.78 -2.38
C ILE A 62 -7.55 3.26 -3.84
N LEU A 63 -6.89 2.49 -4.70
CA LEU A 63 -6.84 2.75 -6.14
C LEU A 63 -8.25 2.74 -6.75
N ALA A 64 -9.06 1.72 -6.45
CA ALA A 64 -10.41 1.59 -7.00
C ALA A 64 -11.34 2.77 -6.63
N GLU A 65 -11.28 3.30 -5.41
CA GLU A 65 -12.06 4.48 -4.98
C GLU A 65 -11.63 5.79 -5.69
N ALA A 66 -10.47 5.77 -6.36
CA ALA A 66 -9.95 6.84 -7.21
C ALA A 66 -10.07 6.52 -8.71
N ASP A 67 -10.85 5.50 -9.09
CA ASP A 67 -11.00 5.02 -10.48
C ASP A 67 -9.66 4.64 -11.14
N MET A 68 -8.74 4.10 -10.33
CA MET A 68 -7.40 3.63 -10.71
C MET A 68 -7.23 2.12 -10.46
N GLY A 69 -6.26 1.54 -11.16
CA GLY A 69 -5.81 0.15 -10.99
C GLY A 69 -4.32 0.06 -10.65
N PHE A 70 -3.80 -1.17 -10.57
CA PHE A 70 -2.35 -1.39 -10.31
C PHE A 70 -1.48 -0.98 -11.51
N GLU A 71 -2.04 -0.95 -12.71
CA GLU A 71 -1.44 -0.41 -13.93
C GLU A 71 -1.17 1.11 -13.85
N ASP A 72 -1.87 1.82 -12.97
CA ASP A 72 -1.63 3.25 -12.72
C ASP A 72 -0.52 3.47 -11.67
N VAL A 73 -0.05 2.42 -10.98
CA VAL A 73 1.00 2.56 -9.97
C VAL A 73 2.33 2.83 -10.65
N ILE A 74 2.97 3.96 -10.31
CA ILE A 74 4.27 4.36 -10.86
C ILE A 74 5.41 4.10 -9.88
N ARG A 75 5.13 3.98 -8.57
CA ARG A 75 6.14 3.73 -7.52
C ARG A 75 5.57 2.88 -6.40
N ILE A 76 6.37 1.93 -5.94
CA ILE A 76 6.16 1.18 -4.70
C ILE A 76 7.35 1.42 -3.76
N THR A 77 7.06 1.79 -2.51
CA THR A 77 8.04 1.72 -1.43
C THR A 77 7.59 0.68 -0.42
N GLY A 78 8.38 -0.38 -0.28
CA GLY A 78 8.18 -1.41 0.74
C GLY A 78 9.11 -1.21 1.93
N TYR A 79 8.64 -1.59 3.10
CA TYR A 79 9.43 -1.62 4.33
C TYR A 79 9.25 -2.99 4.98
N VAL A 80 10.34 -3.63 5.41
CA VAL A 80 10.32 -4.89 6.17
C VAL A 80 11.22 -4.80 7.41
N THR A 81 11.01 -5.67 8.39
CA THR A 81 11.79 -5.65 9.66
C THR A 81 13.13 -6.36 9.58
N THR A 82 13.26 -7.40 8.76
CA THR A 82 14.47 -8.22 8.67
C THR A 82 14.88 -8.50 7.22
N ARG A 83 16.09 -9.03 7.01
CA ARG A 83 16.55 -9.41 5.66
C ARG A 83 15.83 -10.67 5.16
N GLU A 84 15.46 -11.54 6.09
CA GLU A 84 14.80 -12.81 5.88
C GLU A 84 13.35 -12.63 5.39
N ASP A 85 12.74 -11.49 5.67
CA ASP A 85 11.38 -11.13 5.24
C ASP A 85 11.31 -10.76 3.75
N PHE A 86 12.43 -10.36 3.14
CA PHE A 86 12.49 -9.87 1.75
C PHE A 86 11.89 -10.84 0.72
N PRO A 87 12.27 -12.13 0.66
CA PRO A 87 11.75 -13.05 -0.35
C PRO A 87 10.23 -13.22 -0.25
N ALA A 88 9.70 -13.30 0.98
CA ALA A 88 8.28 -13.47 1.24
C ALA A 88 7.46 -12.23 0.82
N TYR A 89 8.00 -11.03 1.05
CA TYR A 89 7.40 -9.78 0.57
C TYR A 89 7.42 -9.70 -0.96
N MET A 90 8.55 -10.02 -1.60
CA MET A 90 8.71 -9.92 -3.05
C MET A 90 7.76 -10.85 -3.81
N ASP A 91 7.63 -12.10 -3.34
CA ASP A 91 6.71 -13.08 -3.94
C ASP A 91 5.26 -12.59 -3.93
N VAL A 92 4.83 -11.88 -2.88
CA VAL A 92 3.49 -11.28 -2.83
C VAL A 92 3.41 -10.05 -3.73
N ARG A 93 4.37 -9.11 -3.63
CA ARG A 93 4.40 -7.89 -4.45
C ARG A 93 4.26 -8.22 -5.93
N ASP A 94 4.97 -9.23 -6.42
CA ASP A 94 5.01 -9.59 -7.84
C ASP A 94 3.67 -10.03 -8.41
N ARG A 95 2.74 -10.49 -7.55
CA ARG A 95 1.37 -10.82 -7.96
C ARG A 95 0.52 -9.59 -8.27
N PHE A 96 0.95 -8.40 -7.81
CA PHE A 96 0.24 -7.13 -7.98
C PHE A 96 0.94 -6.17 -8.97
N ILE A 97 2.07 -6.57 -9.54
CA ILE A 97 2.75 -5.77 -10.56
C ILE A 97 2.01 -5.89 -11.89
N ALA A 98 1.68 -4.75 -12.48
CA ALA A 98 1.13 -4.64 -13.83
C ALA A 98 2.17 -3.98 -14.78
N ASP A 99 1.97 -4.14 -16.09
CA ASP A 99 2.74 -3.43 -17.11
C ASP A 99 2.13 -2.04 -17.36
N PRO A 100 2.93 -0.95 -17.46
CA PRO A 100 4.37 -0.90 -17.26
C PRO A 100 4.78 -1.10 -15.80
N MET A 101 5.87 -1.84 -15.56
CA MET A 101 6.35 -2.08 -14.19
C MET A 101 6.67 -0.77 -13.45
N PRO A 102 6.22 -0.59 -12.19
CA PRO A 102 6.54 0.58 -11.40
C PRO A 102 8.02 0.58 -10.99
N VAL A 103 8.56 1.75 -10.67
CA VAL A 103 9.82 1.81 -9.92
C VAL A 103 9.58 1.28 -8.50
N SER A 104 10.54 0.55 -7.94
CA SER A 104 10.38 -0.10 -6.63
C SER A 104 11.61 0.10 -5.76
N THR A 105 11.39 0.49 -4.50
CA THR A 105 12.42 0.53 -3.45
C THR A 105 11.96 -0.31 -2.27
N LEU A 106 12.88 -1.04 -1.63
CA LEU A 106 12.64 -1.74 -0.38
C LEU A 106 13.66 -1.30 0.66
N LEU A 107 13.19 -1.03 1.88
CA LEU A 107 14.03 -0.71 3.03
C LEU A 107 13.84 -1.74 4.15
N ILE A 108 14.91 -1.97 4.91
CA ILE A 108 14.83 -2.71 6.18
C ILE A 108 14.82 -1.68 7.30
N VAL A 109 13.78 -1.70 8.13
CA VAL A 109 13.55 -0.74 9.22
C VAL A 109 13.58 -1.44 10.57
N SER A 110 13.77 -0.68 11.65
CA SER A 110 13.84 -1.24 13.01
C SER A 110 12.49 -1.72 13.56
N GLY A 111 11.38 -1.35 12.93
CA GLY A 111 10.02 -1.69 13.37
C GLY A 111 8.98 -0.64 12.95
N PHE A 112 7.72 -0.88 13.33
CA PHE A 112 6.56 -0.05 13.01
C PHE A 112 5.78 0.36 14.26
N THR A 113 4.58 0.92 14.10
CA THR A 113 3.71 1.43 15.18
C THR A 113 3.31 0.37 16.22
N ARG A 114 3.37 -0.92 15.86
CA ARG A 114 3.17 -2.08 16.74
C ARG A 114 4.22 -3.14 16.41
N ALA A 115 4.64 -3.91 17.41
CA ALA A 115 5.70 -4.91 17.26
C ALA A 115 5.28 -6.12 16.40
N GLU A 116 3.97 -6.35 16.25
CA GLU A 116 3.41 -7.43 15.44
C GLU A 116 3.49 -7.14 13.93
N PHE A 117 3.70 -5.90 13.53
CA PHE A 117 3.85 -5.54 12.12
C PHE A 117 5.25 -5.89 11.62
N LEU A 118 5.28 -6.54 10.46
CA LEU A 118 6.50 -7.02 9.80
C LEU A 118 6.72 -6.36 8.44
N VAL A 119 5.66 -5.75 7.87
CA VAL A 119 5.70 -5.09 6.57
C VAL A 119 4.75 -3.89 6.51
N GLU A 120 5.20 -2.85 5.82
CA GLU A 120 4.40 -1.70 5.43
C GLU A 120 4.66 -1.36 3.96
N VAL A 121 3.62 -0.97 3.22
CA VAL A 121 3.73 -0.63 1.79
C VAL A 121 2.99 0.66 1.50
N GLU A 122 3.65 1.58 0.80
CA GLU A 122 3.01 2.77 0.22
C GLU A 122 3.22 2.78 -1.30
N VAL A 123 2.29 3.44 -2.00
CA VAL A 123 2.37 3.60 -3.45
C VAL A 123 2.10 5.03 -3.88
N THR A 124 2.66 5.38 -5.03
CA THR A 124 2.23 6.53 -5.82
C THR A 124 1.71 6.01 -7.14
N ALA A 125 0.51 6.46 -7.51
CA ALA A 125 -0.13 6.14 -8.77
C ALA A 125 -0.45 7.41 -9.56
N ALA A 126 -0.43 7.32 -10.88
CA ALA A 126 -0.76 8.41 -11.76
C ALA A 126 -1.51 7.90 -12.99
N LYS A 127 -2.56 8.61 -13.37
CA LYS A 127 -3.39 8.29 -14.53
C LYS A 127 -3.42 9.48 -15.46
N LEU A 128 -3.05 9.24 -16.71
CA LEU A 128 -3.17 10.24 -17.77
C LEU A 128 -4.65 10.42 -18.13
N PRO A 129 -5.07 11.65 -18.48
CA PRO A 129 -6.44 11.91 -18.93
C PRO A 129 -6.80 11.17 -20.22
#